data_AF-A0A8J5ZUD8-F1
#
_entry.id   AF-A0A8J5ZUD8-F1
#
_cell.length_a   1.000
_cell.length_b   1.000
_cell.length_c   1.000
_cell.angle_alpha   90.00
_cell.angle_beta   90.00
_cell.angle_gamma   90.00
#
_symmetry.space_group_name_H-M   'P 1'
#
loop_
_entity.id
_entity.type
_entity.pdbx_description
1 polymer ?
#
loop_
_entity_poly.entity_id
_entity_poly.type
_entity_poly.pdbx_seq_one_letter_code
_entity_poly.pdbx_strand_id
1 'polypeptide(L)'
;MYDKMWHQTQEALNSLLVKESQKMLEPHSDQVFIFQMLATFYIKYVQIFRSMEEVYDQIVHPQKRTLIRSMLDGVMGRILELKNELVELELTEFHYFDDILQDLKLAPQQLDIPIPKYFTKEKSEVIKGREKILSQIITSTGLDQLSKRHSGKPLSLEEAVKLIQTAERARQGRLRAMFMKQIFLQEFRAKQARLLGDKVADLGAAALHIQKVQARGPRDGGQGRQHTRFWGDLQDSGSQILPLLELY
;
A
#
# COMPACT_ATOMS: atom_id res chain seq x y z
N MET A 1 11.58 36.18 -20.16
CA MET A 1 10.45 35.23 -20.26
C MET A 1 10.36 34.34 -19.02
N TYR A 2 11.43 33.64 -18.64
CA TYR A 2 11.47 32.80 -17.43
C TYR A 2 11.33 33.58 -16.11
N ASP A 3 11.91 34.78 -15.98
CA ASP A 3 11.72 35.59 -14.75
C ASP A 3 10.25 36.00 -14.56
N LYS A 4 9.51 36.26 -15.66
CA LYS A 4 8.08 36.55 -15.60
C LYS A 4 7.28 35.33 -15.11
N MET A 5 7.58 34.13 -15.64
CA MET A 5 6.96 32.89 -15.18
C MET A 5 7.25 32.64 -13.69
N TRP A 6 8.50 32.85 -13.26
CA TRP A 6 8.88 32.76 -11.85
C TRP A 6 8.06 33.71 -10.98
N HIS A 7 8.01 35.00 -11.34
CA HIS A 7 7.27 36.00 -10.57
C HIS A 7 5.77 35.67 -10.49
N GLN A 8 5.17 35.23 -11.60
CA GLN A 8 3.76 34.83 -11.61
C GLN A 8 3.49 33.62 -10.71
N THR A 9 4.33 32.58 -10.78
CA THR A 9 4.19 31.39 -9.93
C THR A 9 4.40 31.74 -8.46
N GLN A 10 5.38 32.59 -8.15
CA GLN A 10 5.66 33.02 -6.77
C GLN A 10 4.53 33.89 -6.21
N GLU A 11 3.98 34.81 -7.01
CA GLU A 11 2.83 35.62 -6.63
C GLU A 11 1.58 34.75 -6.40
N ALA A 12 1.33 33.79 -7.30
CA ALA A 12 0.23 32.83 -7.15
C ALA A 12 0.36 32.04 -5.84
N LEU A 13 1.56 31.52 -5.53
CA LEU A 13 1.83 30.80 -4.28
C LEU A 13 1.62 31.68 -3.05
N ASN A 14 2.19 32.88 -3.02
CA ASN A 14 2.02 33.80 -1.90
C ASN A 14 0.55 34.18 -1.70
N SER A 15 -0.18 34.44 -2.79
CA SER A 15 -1.61 34.76 -2.72
C SER A 15 -2.43 33.59 -2.18
N LEU A 16 -2.03 32.34 -2.48
CA LEU A 16 -2.71 31.14 -2.00
C LEU A 16 -2.46 30.91 -0.51
N LEU A 17 -1.22 31.07 -0.06
CA LEU A 17 -0.83 30.95 1.35
C LEU A 17 -1.57 31.96 2.25
N VAL A 18 -1.73 33.20 1.78
CA VAL A 18 -2.52 34.21 2.52
C VAL A 18 -3.99 33.78 2.61
N LYS A 19 -4.58 33.28 1.52
CA LYS A 19 -5.97 32.81 1.53
C LYS A 19 -6.19 31.59 2.40
N GLU A 20 -5.23 30.65 2.39
CA GLU A 20 -5.26 29.45 3.22
C GLU A 20 -5.19 29.82 4.70
N SER A 21 -4.22 30.65 5.10
CA SER A 21 -4.10 31.08 6.50
C SER A 21 -5.34 31.83 7.01
N GLN A 22 -5.97 32.66 6.18
CA GLN A 22 -7.23 33.31 6.54
C GLN A 22 -8.37 32.32 6.73
N LYS A 23 -8.54 31.36 5.82
CA LYS A 23 -9.63 30.39 5.88
C LYS A 23 -9.49 29.39 7.04
N MET A 24 -8.27 29.09 7.47
CA MET A 24 -7.99 28.22 8.61
C MET A 24 -8.32 28.85 9.96
N LEU A 25 -8.48 30.18 10.03
CA LEU A 25 -8.88 30.89 11.26
C LEU A 25 -10.40 30.91 11.46
N GLU A 26 -11.17 30.63 10.42
CA GLU A 26 -12.63 30.65 10.49
C GLU A 26 -13.15 29.28 11.00
N PRO A 27 -13.98 29.26 12.06
CA PRO A 27 -14.60 28.03 12.53
C PRO A 27 -15.68 27.59 11.55
N HIS A 28 -15.38 26.57 10.74
CA HIS A 28 -16.33 25.94 9.83
C HIS A 28 -16.99 24.74 10.50
N SER A 29 -18.32 24.68 10.50
CA SER A 29 -19.07 23.56 11.08
C SER A 29 -19.56 22.55 10.03
N ASP A 30 -19.57 22.93 8.74
CA ASP A 30 -20.09 22.09 7.67
C ASP A 30 -18.97 21.32 6.96
N GLN A 31 -19.08 19.99 7.00
CA GLN A 31 -18.13 19.06 6.39
C GLN A 31 -18.03 19.26 4.87
N VAL A 32 -19.15 19.57 4.20
CA VAL A 32 -19.16 19.79 2.74
C VAL A 32 -18.34 21.02 2.37
N PHE A 33 -18.48 22.09 3.15
CA PHE A 33 -17.71 23.30 2.94
C PHE A 33 -16.21 23.06 3.17
N ILE A 34 -15.85 22.34 4.23
CA ILE A 34 -14.46 21.98 4.53
C ILE A 34 -13.88 21.17 3.37
N PHE A 35 -14.62 20.17 2.87
CA PHE A 35 -14.20 19.39 1.71
C PHE A 35 -13.94 20.28 0.49
N GLN A 36 -14.91 21.09 0.10
CA GLN A 36 -14.77 21.99 -1.05
C GLN A 36 -13.59 22.95 -0.90
N MET A 37 -13.37 23.47 0.31
CA MET A 37 -12.25 24.32 0.64
C MET A 37 -10.91 23.59 0.46
N LEU A 38 -10.74 22.42 1.10
CA LEU A 38 -9.52 21.61 1.02
C LEU A 38 -9.24 21.16 -0.41
N ALA A 39 -10.26 20.68 -1.12
CA ALA A 39 -10.15 20.25 -2.51
C ALA A 39 -9.75 21.41 -3.43
N THR A 40 -10.30 22.61 -3.20
CA THR A 40 -9.89 23.81 -3.94
C THR A 40 -8.42 24.17 -3.69
N PHE A 41 -7.95 24.08 -2.43
CA PHE A 41 -6.54 24.32 -2.13
C PHE A 41 -5.64 23.26 -2.77
N TYR A 42 -5.99 21.98 -2.64
CA TYR A 42 -5.28 20.86 -3.24
C TYR A 42 -5.07 21.08 -4.75
N ILE A 43 -6.15 21.37 -5.49
CA ILE A 43 -6.10 21.62 -6.94
C ILE A 43 -5.18 22.81 -7.27
N LYS A 44 -5.30 23.92 -6.54
CA LYS A 44 -4.48 25.11 -6.78
C LYS A 44 -3.00 24.88 -6.48
N TYR A 45 -2.68 24.13 -5.43
CA TYR A 45 -1.30 23.74 -5.14
C TYR A 45 -0.73 22.83 -6.22
N VAL A 46 -1.52 21.89 -6.77
CA VAL A 46 -1.10 21.07 -7.94
C VAL A 46 -0.79 21.95 -9.15
N GLN A 47 -1.59 22.98 -9.43
CA GLN A 47 -1.31 23.92 -10.53
C GLN A 47 -0.01 24.71 -10.30
N ILE A 48 0.21 25.19 -9.08
CA ILE A 48 1.43 25.90 -8.71
C ILE A 48 2.64 24.96 -8.87
N PHE A 49 2.53 23.72 -8.40
CA PHE A 49 3.59 22.73 -8.53
C PHE A 49 4.01 22.52 -9.99
N ARG A 50 3.04 22.35 -10.90
CA ARG A 50 3.32 22.22 -12.33
C ARG A 50 4.03 23.44 -12.89
N SER A 51 3.54 24.63 -12.56
CA SER A 51 4.12 25.90 -13.00
C SER A 51 5.54 26.08 -12.45
N MET A 52 5.80 25.61 -11.23
CA MET A 52 7.09 25.70 -10.57
C MET A 52 8.10 24.67 -11.10
N GLU A 53 7.63 23.49 -11.53
CA GLU A 53 8.44 22.49 -12.24
C GLU A 53 8.94 23.04 -13.58
N GLU A 54 8.05 23.68 -14.34
CA GLU A 54 8.41 24.35 -15.59
C GLU A 54 9.46 25.45 -15.34
N VAL A 55 9.25 26.28 -14.31
CA VAL A 55 10.22 27.32 -13.95
C VAL A 55 11.57 26.72 -13.54
N TYR A 56 11.59 25.63 -12.77
CA TYR A 56 12.81 24.93 -12.38
C TYR A 56 13.59 24.38 -13.58
N ASP A 57 12.88 23.91 -14.62
CA ASP A 57 13.53 23.40 -15.82
C ASP A 57 14.07 24.53 -16.72
N GLN A 58 13.38 25.67 -16.78
CA GLN A 58 13.80 26.82 -17.60
C GLN A 58 14.92 27.67 -16.95
N ILE A 59 15.07 27.64 -15.62
CA ILE A 59 16.08 28.44 -14.93
C ILE A 59 17.43 27.70 -14.87
N VAL A 60 18.43 28.30 -15.52
CA VAL A 60 19.81 27.80 -15.59
C VAL A 60 20.69 28.29 -14.44
N HIS A 61 20.29 29.35 -13.73
CA HIS A 61 21.11 29.98 -12.69
C HIS A 61 21.16 29.13 -11.41
N PRO A 62 22.34 28.64 -10.96
CA PRO A 62 22.46 27.64 -9.89
C PRO A 62 21.82 28.08 -8.55
N GLN A 63 22.09 29.29 -8.10
CA GLN A 63 21.61 29.81 -6.81
C GLN A 63 20.08 29.90 -6.77
N LYS A 64 19.46 30.51 -7.79
CA LYS A 64 18.00 30.57 -7.93
C LYS A 64 17.41 29.17 -8.02
N ARG A 65 18.06 28.25 -8.73
CA ARG A 65 17.58 26.88 -8.92
C ARG A 65 17.52 26.07 -7.63
N THR A 66 18.51 26.21 -6.75
CA THR A 66 18.48 25.59 -5.42
C THR A 66 17.30 26.09 -4.59
N LEU A 67 17.02 27.40 -4.65
CA LEU A 67 15.86 27.99 -3.95
C LEU A 67 14.54 27.45 -4.49
N ILE A 68 14.37 27.44 -5.81
CA ILE A 68 13.15 26.96 -6.48
C ILE A 68 12.91 25.48 -6.14
N ARG A 69 13.97 24.68 -6.10
CA ARG A 69 13.88 23.29 -5.68
C ARG A 69 13.34 23.16 -4.25
N SER A 70 13.91 23.91 -3.30
CA SER A 70 13.44 23.86 -1.92
C SER A 70 11.96 24.25 -1.81
N MET A 71 11.51 25.20 -2.62
CA MET A 71 10.09 25.57 -2.68
C MET A 71 9.23 24.49 -3.34
N LEU A 72 9.70 23.84 -4.40
CA LEU A 72 9.04 22.69 -5.02
C LEU A 72 8.83 21.54 -4.02
N ASP A 73 9.86 21.22 -3.23
CA ASP A 73 9.78 20.20 -2.18
C ASP A 73 8.74 20.61 -1.11
N GLY A 74 8.70 21.89 -0.73
CA GLY A 74 7.68 22.42 0.20
C GLY A 74 6.25 22.36 -0.34
N VAL A 75 6.03 22.76 -1.60
CA VAL A 75 4.73 22.67 -2.26
C VAL A 75 4.29 21.21 -2.38
N MET A 76 5.22 20.30 -2.72
CA MET A 76 4.96 18.86 -2.75
C MET A 76 4.52 18.32 -1.39
N GLY A 77 5.21 18.73 -0.32
CA GLY A 77 4.81 18.40 1.05
C GLY A 77 3.39 18.87 1.36
N ARG A 78 3.06 20.13 1.03
CA ARG A 78 1.72 20.67 1.29
C ARG A 78 0.62 19.96 0.49
N ILE A 79 0.89 19.54 -0.75
CA ILE A 79 -0.05 18.74 -1.54
C ILE A 79 -0.35 17.41 -0.84
N LEU A 80 0.66 16.75 -0.28
CA LEU A 80 0.49 15.48 0.44
C LEU A 80 -0.29 15.68 1.75
N GLU A 81 -0.01 16.75 2.49
CA GLU A 81 -0.77 17.12 3.69
C GLU A 81 -2.25 17.35 3.37
N LEU A 82 -2.55 18.20 2.39
CA LEU A 82 -3.93 18.47 1.95
C LEU A 82 -4.63 17.21 1.45
N LYS A 83 -3.90 16.35 0.73
CA LYS A 83 -4.45 15.07 0.30
C LYS A 83 -4.78 14.17 1.49
N ASN A 84 -3.90 14.12 2.50
CA ASN A 84 -4.15 13.38 3.72
C ASN A 84 -5.36 13.93 4.49
N GLU A 85 -5.46 15.25 4.65
CA GLU A 85 -6.62 15.91 5.27
C GLU A 85 -7.94 15.58 4.55
N LEU A 86 -7.93 15.55 3.20
CA LEU A 86 -9.10 15.12 2.40
C LEU A 86 -9.47 13.65 2.66
N VAL A 87 -8.47 12.76 2.68
CA VAL A 87 -8.67 11.33 2.94
C VAL A 87 -9.23 11.11 4.34
N GLU A 88 -8.73 11.82 5.34
CA GLU A 88 -9.24 11.74 6.72
C GLU A 88 -10.67 12.26 6.83
N LEU A 89 -11.03 13.29 6.05
CA LEU A 89 -12.37 13.88 6.06
C LEU A 89 -13.44 12.94 5.49
N GLU A 90 -13.14 12.24 4.38
CA GLU A 90 -14.09 11.37 3.69
C GLU A 90 -13.86 9.86 3.91
N LEU A 91 -12.77 9.48 4.57
CA LEU A 91 -12.32 8.09 4.79
C LEU A 91 -12.14 7.30 3.48
N THR A 92 -11.76 7.99 2.40
CA THR A 92 -11.51 7.41 1.07
C THR A 92 -10.26 8.00 0.44
N GLU A 93 -9.53 7.21 -0.33
CA GLU A 93 -8.40 7.71 -1.13
C GLU A 93 -8.86 8.41 -2.43
N PHE A 94 -10.04 8.02 -2.92
CA PHE A 94 -10.60 8.48 -4.19
C PHE A 94 -11.64 9.57 -3.96
N HIS A 95 -11.42 10.73 -4.59
CA HIS A 95 -12.26 11.91 -4.44
C HIS A 95 -12.64 12.43 -5.82
N TYR A 96 -13.89 12.86 -5.98
CA TYR A 96 -14.40 13.43 -7.23
C TYR A 96 -14.29 14.95 -7.17
N PHE A 97 -13.62 15.53 -8.16
CA PHE A 97 -13.37 16.98 -8.23
C PHE A 97 -14.13 17.67 -9.37
N ASP A 98 -15.07 17.00 -10.03
CA ASP A 98 -15.70 17.45 -11.26
C ASP A 98 -16.34 18.84 -11.14
N ASP A 99 -17.13 19.07 -10.09
CA ASP A 99 -17.78 20.38 -9.85
C ASP A 99 -16.76 21.51 -9.65
N ILE A 100 -15.71 21.24 -8.87
CA ILE A 100 -14.66 22.22 -8.57
C ILE A 100 -13.80 22.49 -9.82
N LEU A 101 -13.51 21.46 -10.60
CA LEU A 101 -12.81 21.59 -11.87
C LEU A 101 -13.63 22.38 -12.88
N GLN A 102 -14.94 22.16 -12.93
CA GLN A 102 -15.86 22.92 -13.78
C GLN A 102 -15.85 24.41 -13.40
N ASP A 103 -15.95 24.73 -12.11
CA ASP A 103 -15.91 26.11 -11.60
C ASP A 103 -14.59 26.81 -11.93
N LEU A 104 -13.47 26.07 -11.79
CA LEU A 104 -12.14 26.58 -12.10
C LEU A 104 -11.82 26.56 -13.61
N LYS A 105 -12.72 26.03 -14.45
CA LYS A 105 -12.54 25.85 -15.90
C LYS A 105 -11.29 25.04 -16.24
N LEU A 106 -11.07 23.95 -15.50
CA LEU A 106 -9.91 23.08 -15.64
C LEU A 106 -10.30 21.73 -16.21
N ALA A 107 -9.40 21.18 -17.02
CA ALA A 107 -9.49 19.81 -17.49
C ALA A 107 -8.83 18.85 -16.47
N PRO A 108 -9.33 17.61 -16.31
CA PRO A 108 -8.76 16.64 -15.37
C PRO A 108 -7.25 16.37 -15.58
N GLN A 109 -6.78 16.41 -16.83
CA GLN A 109 -5.37 16.22 -17.19
C GLN A 109 -4.45 17.30 -16.60
N GLN A 110 -5.02 18.45 -16.19
CA GLN A 110 -4.27 19.51 -15.52
C GLN A 110 -3.98 19.19 -14.05
N LEU A 111 -4.59 18.14 -13.49
CA LEU A 111 -4.27 17.61 -12.15
C LEU A 111 -3.15 16.56 -12.16
N ASP A 112 -2.69 16.13 -13.34
CA ASP A 112 -1.57 15.19 -13.41
C ASP A 112 -0.31 15.82 -12.79
N ILE A 113 0.27 15.15 -11.80
CA ILE A 113 1.46 15.61 -11.08
C ILE A 113 2.70 15.10 -11.84
N PRO A 114 3.48 15.97 -12.51
CA PRO A 114 4.67 15.56 -13.23
C PRO A 114 5.77 15.11 -12.27
N ILE A 115 6.58 14.14 -12.69
CA ILE A 115 7.78 13.74 -11.93
C ILE A 115 8.83 14.86 -12.09
N PRO A 116 9.27 15.53 -11.01
CA PRO A 116 10.18 16.66 -11.15
C PRO A 116 11.54 16.22 -11.71
N LYS A 117 12.03 16.93 -12.73
CA LYS A 117 13.26 16.55 -13.46
C LYS A 117 14.52 16.51 -12.59
N TYR A 118 14.55 17.21 -11.46
CA TYR A 118 15.70 17.17 -10.55
C TYR A 118 15.92 15.80 -9.91
N PHE A 119 14.86 15.00 -9.73
CA PHE A 119 14.98 13.64 -9.20
C PHE A 119 15.94 12.81 -10.04
N THR A 120 15.85 12.92 -11.37
CA THR A 120 16.73 12.23 -12.31
C THR A 120 18.08 12.92 -12.44
N LYS A 121 18.10 14.26 -12.57
CA LYS A 121 19.35 15.03 -12.81
C LYS A 121 20.34 14.87 -11.66
N GLU A 122 19.86 14.93 -10.42
CA GLU A 122 20.74 14.90 -9.24
C GLU A 122 21.12 13.49 -8.80
N LYS A 123 20.23 12.51 -9.00
CA LYS A 123 20.55 11.10 -8.75
C LYS A 123 21.26 10.45 -9.93
N SER A 124 21.62 11.19 -10.97
CA SER A 124 22.21 10.66 -12.20
C SER A 124 23.47 9.81 -11.94
N GLU A 125 24.36 10.25 -11.05
CA GLU A 125 25.55 9.47 -10.69
C GLU A 125 25.23 8.20 -9.91
N VAL A 126 24.23 8.25 -9.00
CA VAL A 126 23.74 7.06 -8.29
C VAL A 126 23.08 6.08 -9.25
N ILE A 127 22.29 6.58 -10.21
CA ILE A 127 21.62 5.79 -11.24
C ILE A 127 22.68 5.12 -12.13
N LYS A 128 23.66 5.85 -12.66
CA LYS A 128 24.78 5.29 -13.43
C LYS A 128 25.55 4.23 -12.63
N GLY A 129 25.78 4.48 -11.34
CA GLY A 129 26.40 3.51 -10.44
C GLY A 129 25.59 2.21 -10.35
N ARG A 130 24.26 2.31 -10.16
CA ARG A 130 23.35 1.15 -10.13
C ARG A 130 23.29 0.44 -11.48
N GLU A 131 23.24 1.18 -12.59
CA GLU A 131 23.27 0.62 -13.95
C GLU A 131 24.55 -0.17 -14.20
N LYS A 132 25.69 0.30 -13.71
CA LYS A 132 26.97 -0.42 -13.80
C LYS A 132 26.93 -1.74 -13.02
N ILE A 133 26.40 -1.72 -11.79
CA ILE A 133 26.24 -2.94 -10.98
C ILE A 133 25.30 -3.92 -11.67
N LEU A 134 24.16 -3.46 -12.17
CA LEU A 134 23.21 -4.29 -12.92
C LEU A 134 23.87 -4.90 -14.16
N SER A 135 24.62 -4.11 -14.92
CA SER A 135 25.37 -4.58 -16.09
C SER A 135 26.39 -5.68 -15.72
N GLN A 136 27.08 -5.51 -14.58
CA GLN A 136 28.00 -6.53 -14.06
C GLN A 136 27.27 -7.82 -13.67
N ILE A 137 26.12 -7.72 -12.98
CA ILE A 137 25.30 -8.87 -12.59
C ILE A 137 24.76 -9.60 -13.83
N ILE A 138 24.25 -8.87 -14.82
CA ILE A 138 23.75 -9.45 -16.07
C ILE A 138 24.86 -10.21 -16.80
N THR A 139 26.06 -9.63 -16.84
CA THR A 139 27.24 -10.24 -17.44
C THR A 139 27.68 -11.49 -16.67
N SER A 140 27.74 -11.42 -15.33
CA SER A 140 28.17 -12.54 -14.49
C SER A 140 27.18 -13.71 -14.45
N THR A 141 25.88 -13.40 -14.55
CA THR A 141 24.80 -14.42 -14.57
C THR A 141 24.62 -15.03 -15.96
N GLY A 142 25.32 -14.53 -16.99
CA GLY A 142 25.20 -15.01 -18.37
C GLY A 142 23.84 -14.72 -19.03
N LEU A 143 23.02 -13.85 -18.43
CA LEU A 143 21.69 -13.50 -18.93
C LEU A 143 21.74 -12.76 -20.27
N ASP A 144 22.82 -12.02 -20.53
CA ASP A 144 23.05 -11.37 -21.85
C ASP A 144 23.27 -12.39 -22.99
N GLN A 145 23.70 -13.62 -22.66
CA GLN A 145 23.85 -14.69 -23.65
C GLN A 145 22.54 -15.45 -23.89
N LEU A 146 21.66 -15.52 -22.89
CA LEU A 146 20.32 -16.10 -23.02
C LEU A 146 19.43 -15.25 -23.95
N SER A 147 19.45 -13.93 -23.79
CA SER A 147 18.68 -13.01 -24.64
C SER A 147 19.10 -13.09 -26.12
N LYS A 148 20.41 -13.20 -26.42
CA LYS A 148 20.93 -13.40 -27.78
C LYS A 148 20.66 -14.81 -28.34
N ARG A 149 20.58 -15.85 -27.49
CA ARG A 149 20.20 -17.21 -27.89
C ARG A 149 18.71 -17.38 -28.16
N HIS A 150 17.87 -16.50 -27.65
CA HIS A 150 16.42 -16.52 -27.88
C HIS A 150 15.98 -15.85 -29.18
N SER A 151 16.86 -15.77 -30.19
CA SER A 151 16.43 -15.82 -31.61
C SER A 151 15.95 -17.23 -32.00
N GLY A 152 15.42 -17.98 -31.02
CA GLY A 152 14.88 -19.31 -31.20
C GLY A 152 13.66 -19.25 -32.09
N LYS A 153 13.54 -20.23 -32.98
CA LYS A 153 12.39 -20.44 -33.85
C LYS A 153 11.10 -20.22 -33.06
N PRO A 154 10.09 -19.53 -33.62
CA PRO A 154 8.82 -19.35 -32.94
C PRO A 154 8.28 -20.73 -32.52
N LEU A 155 7.89 -20.83 -31.24
CA LEU A 155 7.34 -22.05 -30.66
C LEU A 155 6.13 -22.50 -31.50
N SER A 156 6.11 -23.77 -31.94
CA SER A 156 4.93 -24.29 -32.65
C SER A 156 3.71 -24.28 -31.72
N LEU A 157 2.51 -24.10 -32.28
CA LEU A 157 1.26 -24.12 -31.51
C LEU A 157 1.13 -25.43 -30.70
N GLU A 158 1.50 -26.57 -31.29
CA GLU A 158 1.45 -27.88 -30.62
C GLU A 158 2.42 -27.96 -29.45
N GLU A 159 3.62 -27.38 -29.59
CA GLU A 159 4.62 -27.32 -28.54
C GLU A 159 4.15 -26.42 -27.39
N ALA A 160 3.54 -25.27 -27.72
CA ALA A 160 2.94 -24.36 -26.74
C ALA A 160 1.83 -25.04 -25.94
N VAL A 161 0.90 -25.71 -26.63
CA VAL A 161 -0.21 -26.44 -26.00
C VAL A 161 0.33 -27.55 -25.08
N LYS A 162 1.30 -28.33 -25.56
CA LYS A 162 1.90 -29.41 -24.77
C LYS A 162 2.61 -28.89 -23.52
N LEU A 163 3.30 -27.75 -23.62
CA LEU A 163 3.99 -27.12 -22.50
C LEU A 163 2.99 -26.63 -21.44
N ILE A 164 1.91 -25.95 -21.87
CA ILE A 164 0.83 -25.49 -20.99
C ILE A 164 0.16 -26.68 -20.29
N GLN A 165 -0.19 -27.73 -21.03
CA GLN A 165 -0.83 -28.91 -20.47
C GLN A 165 0.07 -29.64 -19.46
N THR A 166 1.37 -29.73 -19.74
CA THR A 166 2.34 -30.37 -18.84
C THR A 166 2.49 -29.56 -17.55
N ALA A 167 2.59 -28.23 -17.66
CA ALA A 167 2.67 -27.33 -16.52
C ALA A 167 1.39 -27.39 -15.66
N GLU A 168 0.21 -27.38 -16.29
CA GLU A 168 -1.07 -27.46 -15.58
C GLU A 168 -1.24 -28.84 -14.92
N ARG A 169 -0.89 -29.94 -15.59
CA ARG A 169 -0.88 -31.27 -14.97
C ARG A 169 0.03 -31.34 -13.76
N ALA A 170 1.22 -30.74 -13.82
CA ALA A 170 2.15 -30.68 -12.69
C ALA A 170 1.58 -29.85 -11.53
N ARG A 171 0.94 -28.71 -11.83
CA ARG A 171 0.26 -27.86 -10.84
C ARG A 171 -0.87 -28.62 -10.13
N GLN A 172 -1.72 -29.27 -10.90
CA GLN A 172 -2.81 -30.13 -10.40
C GLN A 172 -2.27 -31.29 -9.55
N GLY A 173 -1.17 -31.93 -9.98
CA GLY A 173 -0.50 -32.97 -9.22
C GLY A 173 -0.02 -32.49 -7.84
N ARG A 174 0.57 -31.28 -7.77
CA ARG A 174 0.99 -30.67 -6.50
C ARG A 174 -0.21 -30.38 -5.59
N LEU A 175 -1.29 -29.82 -6.13
CA LEU A 175 -2.52 -29.55 -5.37
C LEU A 175 -3.13 -30.84 -4.81
N ARG A 176 -3.25 -31.88 -5.64
CA ARG A 176 -3.74 -33.19 -5.22
C ARG A 176 -2.87 -33.82 -4.13
N ALA A 177 -1.54 -33.75 -4.27
CA ALA A 177 -0.62 -34.26 -3.26
C ALA A 177 -0.77 -33.53 -1.91
N MET A 178 -0.93 -32.20 -1.94
CA MET A 178 -1.19 -31.41 -0.74
C MET A 178 -2.52 -31.80 -0.09
N PHE A 179 -3.58 -31.95 -0.88
CA PHE A 179 -4.90 -32.35 -0.38
C PHE A 179 -4.87 -33.77 0.23
N MET A 180 -4.27 -34.74 -0.46
CA MET A 180 -4.11 -36.12 0.06
C MET A 180 -3.29 -36.15 1.35
N LYS A 181 -2.23 -35.33 1.45
CA LYS A 181 -1.46 -35.19 2.69
C LYS A 181 -2.32 -34.69 3.84
N GLN A 182 -3.23 -33.74 3.59
CA GLN A 182 -4.13 -33.23 4.62
C GLN A 182 -5.13 -34.28 5.10
N ILE A 183 -5.72 -35.05 4.18
CA ILE A 183 -6.60 -36.19 4.52
C ILE A 183 -5.85 -37.20 5.39
N PHE A 184 -4.64 -37.60 4.98
CA PHE A 184 -3.82 -38.55 5.73
C PHE A 184 -3.54 -38.06 7.15
N LEU A 185 -3.17 -36.77 7.32
CA LEU A 185 -2.93 -36.18 8.64
C LEU A 185 -4.20 -36.17 9.50
N GLN A 186 -5.36 -35.89 8.90
CA GLN A 186 -6.64 -35.90 9.60
C GLN A 186 -7.02 -37.31 10.06
N GLU A 187 -6.88 -38.33 9.21
CA GLU A 187 -7.09 -39.72 9.58
C GLU A 187 -6.11 -40.18 10.66
N PHE A 188 -4.84 -39.78 10.57
CA PHE A 188 -3.84 -40.10 11.57
C PHE A 188 -4.20 -39.52 12.94
N ARG A 189 -4.61 -38.24 12.99
CA ARG A 189 -5.12 -37.61 14.22
C ARG A 189 -6.36 -38.32 14.74
N ALA A 190 -7.32 -38.69 13.89
CA ALA A 190 -8.52 -39.41 14.28
C ALA A 190 -8.19 -40.80 14.87
N LYS A 191 -7.24 -41.53 14.27
CA LYS A 191 -6.75 -42.82 14.80
C LYS A 191 -6.06 -42.65 16.15
N GLN A 192 -5.20 -41.63 16.29
CA GLN A 192 -4.57 -41.32 17.57
C GLN A 192 -5.60 -40.94 18.64
N ALA A 193 -6.62 -40.15 18.30
CA ALA A 193 -7.71 -39.80 19.21
C ALA A 193 -8.53 -41.03 19.65
N ARG A 194 -8.78 -42.00 18.76
CA ARG A 194 -9.44 -43.27 19.12
C ARG A 194 -8.57 -44.11 20.06
N LEU A 195 -7.26 -44.22 19.77
CA LEU A 195 -6.32 -44.94 20.63
C LEU A 195 -6.13 -44.27 22.00
N LEU A 196 -6.17 -42.94 22.07
CA LEU A 196 -6.16 -42.20 23.34
C LEU A 196 -7.53 -42.27 24.04
N GLY A 197 -8.64 -42.33 23.30
CA GLY A 197 -10.00 -42.48 23.85
C GLY A 197 -10.27 -43.86 24.46
N ASP A 198 -9.61 -44.92 23.95
CA ASP A 198 -9.65 -46.27 24.54
C ASP A 198 -8.80 -46.38 25.82
N LYS A 199 -7.81 -45.50 26.00
CA LYS A 199 -7.17 -45.31 27.30
C LYS A 199 -8.01 -44.30 28.06
N VAL A 200 -9.03 -44.75 28.78
CA VAL A 200 -9.77 -43.92 29.74
C VAL A 200 -8.76 -43.11 30.54
N ALA A 201 -8.62 -41.84 30.18
CA ALA A 201 -7.74 -40.94 30.90
C ALA A 201 -8.32 -40.86 32.30
N ASP A 202 -7.53 -41.27 33.30
CA ASP A 202 -7.93 -41.19 34.70
C ASP A 202 -8.34 -39.74 35.01
N LEU A 203 -9.65 -39.50 35.05
CA LEU A 203 -10.23 -38.17 35.25
C LEU A 203 -9.70 -37.54 36.55
N GLY A 204 -9.35 -38.37 37.54
CA GLY A 204 -8.74 -37.93 38.79
C GLY A 204 -7.34 -37.36 38.62
N ALA A 205 -6.50 -38.01 37.82
CA ALA A 205 -5.14 -37.53 37.53
C ALA A 205 -5.13 -36.23 36.71
N ALA A 206 -6.07 -36.09 35.76
CA ALA A 206 -6.24 -34.86 34.99
C ALA A 206 -6.77 -33.70 35.86
N ALA A 207 -7.76 -33.96 36.72
CA ALA A 207 -8.29 -32.98 37.66
C ALA A 207 -7.23 -32.50 38.66
N LEU A 208 -6.39 -33.41 39.16
CA LEU A 208 -5.27 -33.08 40.05
C LEU A 208 -4.23 -32.18 39.38
N HIS A 209 -3.90 -32.42 38.09
CA HIS A 209 -2.96 -31.56 37.36
C HIS A 209 -3.52 -30.15 37.13
N ILE A 210 -4.80 -30.04 36.74
CA ILE A 210 -5.49 -28.75 36.55
C ILE A 210 -5.55 -27.97 37.88
N GLN A 211 -5.96 -28.63 38.97
CA GLN A 211 -6.01 -28.01 40.29
C GLN A 211 -4.63 -27.55 40.77
N LYS A 212 -3.56 -28.30 40.48
CA LYS A 212 -2.20 -27.95 40.91
C LYS A 212 -1.62 -26.76 40.14
N VAL A 213 -2.01 -26.58 38.87
CA VAL A 213 -1.65 -25.40 38.06
C VAL A 213 -2.46 -24.19 38.51
N GLN A 214 -3.75 -24.35 38.77
CA GLN A 214 -4.65 -23.26 39.18
C GLN A 214 -4.43 -22.82 40.64
N ALA A 215 -4.02 -23.71 41.53
CA ALA A 215 -3.68 -23.39 42.92
C ALA A 215 -2.30 -22.74 43.10
N ARG A 216 -1.45 -22.72 42.06
CA ARG A 216 -0.13 -22.07 42.07
C ARG A 216 -0.08 -20.73 41.32
N GLY A 217 -1.21 -20.23 40.81
CA GLY A 217 -1.32 -18.87 40.28
C GLY A 217 -1.31 -17.82 41.40
N PRO A 218 -0.74 -16.61 41.21
CA PRO A 218 -0.52 -15.65 42.28
C PRO A 218 -1.82 -15.23 42.96
N ARG A 219 -1.89 -15.41 44.29
CA ARG A 219 -2.83 -14.66 45.12
C ARG A 219 -2.26 -13.27 45.28
N ASP A 220 -2.64 -12.36 44.39
CA ASP A 220 -2.45 -10.93 44.65
C ASP A 220 -3.82 -10.24 44.75
N GLY A 221 -3.89 -9.35 45.73
CA GLY A 221 -5.12 -8.84 46.30
C GLY A 221 -5.74 -7.67 45.53
N GLY A 222 -7.02 -7.45 45.82
CA GLY A 222 -7.62 -6.12 45.77
C GLY A 222 -8.56 -5.85 44.60
N GLN A 223 -9.82 -5.65 44.97
CA GLN A 223 -10.87 -4.85 44.31
C GLN A 223 -11.62 -5.44 43.11
N GLY A 224 -12.94 -5.36 43.24
CA GLY A 224 -13.81 -4.99 42.13
C GLY A 224 -14.61 -6.13 41.52
N ARG A 225 -15.92 -6.06 41.73
CA ARG A 225 -16.94 -6.81 41.00
C ARG A 225 -16.62 -6.82 39.50
N GLN A 226 -16.68 -7.98 38.86
CA GLN A 226 -17.76 -8.32 37.94
C GLN A 226 -17.64 -9.78 37.48
N HIS A 227 -18.69 -10.51 37.81
CA HIS A 227 -18.99 -11.83 37.30
C HIS A 227 -19.32 -11.70 35.80
N THR A 228 -19.13 -12.81 35.06
CA THR A 228 -19.59 -13.07 33.68
C THR A 228 -18.97 -12.26 32.55
N ARG A 229 -18.00 -12.87 31.85
CA ARG A 229 -17.86 -13.00 30.37
C ARG A 229 -16.40 -13.33 30.04
N PHE A 230 -16.06 -14.62 29.98
CA PHE A 230 -14.79 -15.06 29.37
C PHE A 230 -14.87 -16.48 28.81
N TRP A 231 -15.83 -17.29 29.26
CA TRP A 231 -16.13 -18.61 28.67
C TRP A 231 -17.11 -18.56 27.48
N GLY A 232 -17.39 -17.38 26.93
CA GLY A 232 -18.17 -17.22 25.70
C GLY A 232 -17.35 -17.36 24.42
N ASP A 233 -16.03 -17.09 24.46
CA ASP A 233 -15.27 -16.85 23.23
C ASP A 233 -14.41 -18.04 22.77
N LEU A 234 -14.51 -19.20 23.43
CA LEU A 234 -13.85 -20.43 22.98
C LEU A 234 -14.80 -21.47 22.38
N GLN A 235 -16.07 -21.11 22.18
CA GLN A 235 -17.05 -21.92 21.44
C GLN A 235 -17.47 -21.28 20.10
N ASP A 236 -17.10 -20.02 19.85
CA ASP A 236 -17.33 -19.31 18.57
C ASP A 236 -16.12 -19.27 17.62
N SER A 237 -14.99 -19.87 17.98
CA SER A 237 -13.83 -20.00 17.07
C SER A 237 -13.81 -21.32 16.26
N GLY A 238 -14.92 -22.05 16.23
CA GLY A 238 -15.05 -23.36 15.55
C GLY A 238 -16.11 -23.43 14.45
N SER A 239 -16.85 -22.34 14.19
CA SER A 239 -18.00 -22.36 13.30
C SER A 239 -18.04 -21.15 12.38
N GLN A 240 -16.95 -20.88 11.66
CA GLN A 240 -16.96 -19.88 10.58
C GLN A 240 -15.82 -20.05 9.58
N ILE A 241 -15.66 -21.23 8.97
CA ILE A 241 -14.96 -21.35 7.67
C ILE A 241 -15.71 -22.37 6.79
N LEU A 242 -16.29 -21.82 5.71
CA LEU A 242 -16.98 -22.43 4.55
C LEU A 242 -18.52 -22.56 4.68
N PRO A 243 -19.28 -22.08 3.65
CA PRO A 243 -18.98 -22.30 2.23
C PRO A 243 -19.10 -21.05 1.34
N LEU A 244 -18.00 -20.69 0.67
CA LEU A 244 -18.04 -19.94 -0.60
C LEU A 244 -17.01 -20.55 -1.55
N LEU A 245 -17.39 -21.68 -2.13
CA LEU A 245 -16.84 -22.18 -3.40
C LEU A 245 -17.98 -22.83 -4.20
N GLU A 246 -19.01 -22.02 -4.48
CA GLU A 246 -19.71 -22.09 -5.77
C GLU A 246 -19.50 -20.73 -6.43
N LEU A 247 -18.69 -20.75 -7.49
CA LEU A 247 -18.59 -19.83 -8.64
C LEU A 247 -17.14 -19.82 -9.13
N TYR A 248 -16.91 -20.69 -10.13
CA TYR A 248 -15.97 -20.71 -11.26
C TYR A 248 -15.44 -22.13 -11.51
#